data_AF-A0A2N2PX69-F1
#
_entry.id   AF-A0A2N2PX69-F1
#
_cell.length_a   1.000
_cell.length_b   1.000
_cell.length_c   1.000
_cell.angle_alpha   90.00
_cell.angle_beta   90.00
_cell.angle_gamma   90.00
#
_symmetry.space_group_name_H-M   'P 1'
#
loop_
_entity.id
_entity.type
_entity.pdbx_description
1 polymer ?
#
loop_
_entity_poly.entity_id
_entity_poly.type
_entity_poly.pdbx_seq_one_letter_code
_entity_poly.pdbx_strand_id
1 'polypeptide(L)'
;MNLRQILADIHALEEDMLIFEWKYGIRSETLYAAYVSGEEPEDDRWVLDFGEWASVYRTWLARQAEYRNEVQRLQRQQSRTPSLAGLVRVAV
;
A
#
# COMPACT_ATOMS: atom_id res chain seq x y z
N MET A 1 7.73 -12.19 7.29
CA MET A 1 6.73 -12.44 6.22
C MET A 1 7.46 -12.91 4.97
N ASN A 2 6.79 -13.72 4.13
CA ASN A 2 7.27 -14.03 2.78
C ASN A 2 6.68 -13.04 1.76
N LEU A 3 7.28 -12.95 0.57
CA LEU A 3 6.88 -12.01 -0.49
C LEU A 3 5.37 -12.09 -0.85
N ARG A 4 4.80 -13.31 -0.86
CA ARG A 4 3.37 -13.51 -1.18
C ARG A 4 2.45 -12.99 -0.09
N GLN A 5 2.84 -13.09 1.17
CA GLN A 5 2.08 -12.52 2.29
C GLN A 5 2.09 -10.99 2.21
N ILE A 6 3.25 -10.37 1.94
CA ILE A 6 3.33 -8.91 1.78
C ILE A 6 2.43 -8.45 0.61
N LEU A 7 2.44 -9.19 -0.50
CA LEU A 7 1.58 -8.87 -1.65
C LEU A 7 0.08 -9.01 -1.32
N ALA A 8 -0.30 -10.07 -0.59
CA ALA A 8 -1.69 -10.24 -0.14
C ALA A 8 -2.13 -9.10 0.79
N ASP A 9 -1.27 -8.70 1.74
CA ASP A 9 -1.52 -7.54 2.61
C ASP A 9 -1.70 -6.25 1.79
N ILE A 10 -0.86 -6.03 0.77
CA ILE A 10 -0.96 -4.85 -0.12
C ILE A 10 -2.34 -4.82 -0.80
N HIS A 11 -2.78 -5.94 -1.38
CA HIS A 11 -4.09 -5.99 -2.05
C HIS A 11 -5.26 -5.78 -1.08
N ALA A 12 -5.19 -6.35 0.13
CA ALA A 12 -6.23 -6.13 1.14
C ALA A 12 -6.33 -4.65 1.54
N LEU A 13 -5.20 -3.97 1.72
CA LEU A 13 -5.16 -2.54 2.03
C LEU A 13 -5.66 -1.69 0.85
N GLU A 14 -5.41 -2.12 -0.40
CA GLU A 14 -5.96 -1.46 -1.59
C GLU A 14 -7.49 -1.58 -1.65
N GLU A 15 -8.05 -2.75 -1.32
CA GLU A 15 -9.50 -2.94 -1.19
C GLU A 15 -10.10 -2.05 -0.10
N ASP A 16 -9.45 -1.93 1.06
CA ASP A 16 -9.88 -1.03 2.13
C ASP A 16 -9.86 0.44 1.67
N MET A 17 -8.81 0.87 0.96
CA MET A 17 -8.73 2.23 0.41
C MET A 17 -9.86 2.52 -0.58
N LEU A 18 -10.25 1.55 -1.42
CA LEU A 18 -11.34 1.73 -2.38
C LEU A 18 -12.68 2.10 -1.71
N ILE A 19 -12.94 1.65 -0.49
CA ILE A 19 -14.15 2.01 0.27
C ILE A 19 -14.21 3.53 0.49
N PHE A 20 -13.08 4.13 0.87
CA PHE A 20 -12.98 5.57 1.07
C PHE A 20 -13.06 6.33 -0.27
N GLU A 21 -12.39 5.84 -1.31
CA GLU A 21 -12.45 6.46 -2.63
C GLU A 21 -13.86 6.48 -3.20
N TRP A 22 -14.63 5.41 -3.00
CA TRP A 22 -16.03 5.36 -3.41
C TRP A 22 -16.91 6.28 -2.58
N LYS A 23 -16.67 6.38 -1.27
CA LYS A 23 -17.44 7.25 -0.38
C LYS A 23 -17.23 8.74 -0.67
N TYR A 24 -15.98 9.13 -0.96
CA TYR A 24 -15.59 10.53 -1.09
C TYR A 24 -15.40 11.00 -2.54
N GLY A 25 -15.37 10.08 -3.50
CA GLY A 25 -15.25 10.41 -4.93
C GLY A 25 -13.88 10.96 -5.34
N ILE A 26 -12.86 10.76 -4.52
CA ILE A 26 -11.49 11.23 -4.75
C ILE A 26 -10.48 10.12 -4.48
N ARG A 27 -9.33 10.19 -5.14
CA ARG A 27 -8.25 9.20 -5.05
C ARG A 27 -7.49 9.30 -3.74
N SER A 28 -7.07 8.16 -3.20
CA SER A 28 -6.27 8.10 -1.95
C SER A 28 -5.00 8.94 -2.04
N GLU A 29 -4.35 9.01 -3.19
CA GLU A 29 -3.16 9.85 -3.40
C GLU A 29 -3.46 11.35 -3.22
N THR A 30 -4.68 11.80 -3.57
CA THR A 30 -5.14 13.17 -3.36
C THR A 30 -5.41 13.45 -1.88
N LEU A 31 -6.10 12.54 -1.17
CA LEU A 31 -6.27 12.66 0.28
C LEU A 31 -4.92 12.70 0.99
N TYR A 32 -3.94 11.93 0.52
CA TYR A 32 -2.62 11.89 1.12
C TYR A 32 -1.85 13.21 0.98
N ALA A 33 -1.96 13.87 -0.16
CA ALA A 33 -1.33 15.17 -0.36
C ALA A 33 -1.87 16.20 0.65
N ALA A 34 -3.20 16.25 0.83
CA ALA A 34 -3.87 17.09 1.81
C ALA A 34 -3.46 16.73 3.26
N TYR A 35 -3.40 15.44 3.58
CA TYR A 35 -2.93 14.94 4.88
C TYR A 35 -1.50 15.40 5.19
N VAL A 36 -0.58 15.29 4.22
CA VAL A 36 0.82 15.67 4.40
C VAL A 36 1.00 17.18 4.49
N SER A 37 0.15 17.98 3.83
CA SER A 37 0.17 19.44 3.97
C SER A 37 -0.42 19.94 5.28
N GLY A 38 -1.00 19.07 6.10
CA GLY A 38 -1.67 19.44 7.35
C GLY A 38 -3.02 20.11 7.12
N GLU A 39 -3.66 19.82 5.99
CA GLU A 39 -5.04 20.25 5.75
C GLU A 39 -5.95 19.48 6.71
N GLU A 40 -6.60 20.21 7.61
CA GLU A 40 -7.58 19.62 8.53
C GLU A 40 -8.92 19.45 7.78
N PRO A 41 -9.59 18.30 7.92
CA PRO A 41 -10.92 18.14 7.35
C PRO A 41 -11.86 19.21 7.89
N GLU A 42 -12.43 20.03 7.01
CA GLU A 42 -13.32 21.14 7.43
C GLU A 42 -14.65 20.68 8.04
N ASP A 43 -14.99 19.40 7.88
CA ASP A 43 -16.27 18.84 8.29
C ASP A 43 -16.06 17.59 9.17
N ASP A 44 -16.56 17.68 10.40
CA ASP A 44 -16.48 16.64 11.42
C ASP A 44 -17.00 15.27 10.94
N ARG A 45 -17.90 15.24 9.94
CA ARG A 45 -18.49 14.01 9.39
C ARG A 45 -17.47 13.08 8.74
N TRP A 46 -16.31 13.59 8.32
CA TRP A 46 -15.27 12.79 7.68
C TRP A 46 -13.90 12.86 8.38
N VAL A 47 -13.78 13.61 9.48
CA VAL A 47 -12.57 13.63 10.32
C VAL A 47 -12.20 12.22 10.81
N LEU A 48 -13.17 11.43 11.27
CA LEU A 48 -12.94 10.06 11.77
C LEU A 48 -12.46 9.13 10.65
N ASP A 49 -13.17 9.15 9.53
CA ASP A 49 -12.80 8.38 8.33
C ASP A 49 -11.43 8.78 7.79
N PHE A 50 -11.07 10.06 7.85
CA PHE A 50 -9.78 10.55 7.40
C PHE A 50 -8.63 9.97 8.24
N GLY A 51 -8.82 9.87 9.56
CA GLY A 51 -7.86 9.23 10.46
C GLY A 51 -7.69 7.74 10.18
N GLU A 52 -8.80 7.02 9.96
CA GLU A 52 -8.79 5.61 9.62
C GLU A 52 -8.12 5.36 8.26
N TRP A 53 -8.57 6.07 7.22
CA TRP A 53 -7.98 6.04 5.88
C TRP A 53 -6.47 6.33 5.93
N ALA A 54 -6.03 7.35 6.69
CA ALA A 54 -4.62 7.69 6.79
C ALA A 54 -3.79 6.57 7.45
N SER A 55 -4.39 5.82 8.38
CA SER A 55 -3.77 4.63 8.97
C SER A 55 -3.60 3.51 7.94
N VAL A 56 -4.64 3.23 7.16
CA VAL A 56 -4.61 2.25 6.05
C VAL A 56 -3.55 2.65 5.03
N TYR A 57 -3.56 3.89 4.55
CA TYR A 57 -2.65 4.39 3.53
C TYR A 57 -1.18 4.35 3.98
N ARG A 58 -0.88 4.75 5.22
CA ARG A 58 0.49 4.64 5.77
C ARG A 58 0.95 3.18 5.87
N THR A 59 0.07 2.28 6.27
CA THR A 59 0.37 0.85 6.33
C THR A 59 0.64 0.29 4.94
N TRP A 60 -0.16 0.70 3.94
CA TRP A 60 0.06 0.33 2.54
C TRP A 60 1.43 0.82 2.03
N LEU A 61 1.81 2.06 2.29
CA LEU A 61 3.14 2.58 1.94
C LEU A 61 4.28 1.76 2.58
N ALA A 62 4.13 1.39 3.86
CA ALA A 62 5.10 0.56 4.56
C ALA A 62 5.21 -0.83 3.94
N ARG A 63 4.09 -1.49 3.64
CA ARG A 63 4.06 -2.81 2.99
C ARG A 63 4.64 -2.76 1.57
N GLN A 64 4.38 -1.70 0.81
CA GLN A 64 5.00 -1.47 -0.49
C GLN A 64 6.53 -1.35 -0.39
N ALA A 65 7.04 -0.67 0.64
CA ALA A 65 8.47 -0.57 0.89
C ALA A 65 9.08 -1.93 1.30
N GLU A 66 8.41 -2.68 2.17
CA GLU A 66 8.80 -4.03 2.55
C GLU A 66 8.83 -4.98 1.36
N TYR A 67 7.83 -4.92 0.47
CA TYR A 67 7.79 -5.71 -0.75
C TYR A 67 9.00 -5.42 -1.64
N ARG A 68 9.32 -4.15 -1.89
CA ARG A 68 10.50 -3.76 -2.68
C ARG A 68 11.79 -4.28 -2.05
N ASN A 69 11.94 -4.15 -0.74
CA ASN A 69 13.11 -4.63 -0.01
C ASN A 69 13.25 -6.17 -0.10
N GLU A 70 12.13 -6.88 0.00
CA GLU A 70 12.07 -8.34 -0.10
C GLU A 70 12.46 -8.82 -1.50
N VAL A 71 11.91 -8.20 -2.55
CA VAL A 71 12.28 -8.48 -3.95
C VAL A 71 13.78 -8.27 -4.16
N GLN A 72 14.33 -7.15 -3.71
CA GLN A 72 15.76 -6.85 -3.83
C GLN A 72 16.62 -7.86 -3.05
N ARG A 73 16.15 -8.35 -1.89
CA ARG A 73 16.86 -9.40 -1.14
C ARG A 73 16.89 -10.71 -1.92
N LEU A 74 15.75 -11.15 -2.45
CA LEU A 74 15.63 -12.39 -3.21
C LEU A 74 16.47 -12.36 -4.49
N GLN A 75 16.45 -11.23 -5.21
CA GLN A 75 17.29 -11.04 -6.40
C GLN A 75 18.78 -11.13 -6.09
N ARG A 76 19.23 -10.49 -5.00
CA ARG A 76 20.64 -10.56 -4.55
C ARG A 76 21.06 -11.97 -4.11
N GLN A 77 20.15 -12.76 -3.55
CA GLN A 77 20.41 -14.14 -3.13
C GLN A 77 20.49 -15.12 -4.31
N GLN A 78 19.72 -14.88 -5.39
CA GLN A 78 19.56 -15.85 -6.47
C GLN A 78 20.65 -15.78 -7.55
N SER A 79 21.24 -14.62 -7.85
CA SER A 79 22.42 -14.47 -8.75
C SER A 79 22.84 -13.00 -8.90
N ARG A 80 24.05 -12.75 -9.44
CA ARG A 80 24.59 -11.41 -9.77
C ARG A 80 23.72 -10.59 -10.76
N THR A 81 22.76 -11.24 -11.42
CA THR A 81 21.88 -10.65 -12.43
C THR A 81 20.42 -10.75 -11.95
N PRO A 82 19.67 -9.63 -11.82
CA PRO A 82 18.26 -9.68 -11.45
C PRO A 82 17.47 -10.44 -12.52
N SER A 83 16.76 -11.51 -12.13
CA SER A 83 15.91 -12.27 -13.06
C SER A 83 14.53 -12.52 -12.47
N LEU A 84 13.52 -12.60 -13.34
CA LEU A 84 12.14 -12.88 -12.95
C LEU A 84 11.90 -14.37 -12.63
N ALA A 85 12.78 -15.26 -13.11
CA ALA A 85 12.63 -16.71 -13.00
C ALA A 85 12.53 -17.22 -11.54
N GLY A 86 13.13 -16.52 -10.58
CA GLY A 86 13.06 -16.87 -9.16
C GLY A 86 12.02 -16.08 -8.34
N LEU A 87 11.28 -15.17 -8.98
CA LEU A 87 10.21 -14.38 -8.37
C LEU A 87 8.82 -14.83 -8.83
N VAL A 88 8.69 -15.18 -10.11
CA VAL A 88 7.41 -15.60 -10.70
C VAL A 88 7.10 -17.03 -10.29
N ARG A 89 5.93 -17.23 -9.67
CA ARG A 89 5.32 -18.55 -9.49
C ARG A 89 3.91 -18.48 -10.03
N VAL A 90 3.63 -19.25 -11.09
CA VAL A 90 2.27 -19.43 -11.58
C VAL A 90 1.50 -20.20 -10.52
N ALA A 91 0.39 -19.65 -10.03
CA ALA A 91 -0.53 -20.40 -9.19
C ALA A 91 -1.15 -21.50 -10.07
N VAL A 92 -0.88 -22.77 -9.72
CA VAL A 92 -1.50 -23.94 -10.33
C VAL A 92 -2.83 -24.18 -9.63
#